data_AF-A0A919BQF5-F1
#
_entry.id   AF-A0A919BQF5-F1
#
_cell.length_a   1.000
_cell.length_b   1.000
_cell.length_c   1.000
_cell.angle_alpha   90.00
_cell.angle_beta   90.00
_cell.angle_gamma   90.00
#
_symmetry.space_group_name_H-M   'P 1'
#
loop_
_entity.id
_entity.type
_entity.pdbx_description
1 polymer ?
#
loop_
_entity_poly.entity_id
_entity_poly.type
_entity_poly.pdbx_seq_one_letter_code
_entity_poly.pdbx_strand_id
1 'polypeptide(L)'
;MLIATNELGHVVKRATKPAIGTMLANLRRGNAHLIVERVDEELSGSWYIQVLLRENNAYQLEYRDGVAEKHFQTMTVSQEKVLAALLGWAAAKPNWQDGFMWNNIGEQFTSSSRAIPEPTEPLSS
;
A
#
# COMPACT_ATOMS: atom_id res chain seq x y z
N MET A 1 -9.51 -3.89 12.07
CA MET A 1 -8.68 -2.90 12.80
C MET A 1 -7.73 -2.20 11.83
N LEU A 2 -7.34 -0.94 12.09
CA LEU A 2 -6.27 -0.27 11.35
C LEU A 2 -4.92 -0.42 12.05
N ILE A 3 -3.86 -0.72 11.29
CA ILE A 3 -2.47 -0.74 11.75
C ILE A 3 -1.68 0.24 10.88
N ALA A 4 -0.90 1.13 11.48
CA ALA A 4 0.00 2.01 10.76
C ALA A 4 1.46 1.67 11.10
N THR A 5 2.31 1.53 10.09
CA THR A 5 3.71 1.14 10.22
C THR A 5 4.59 2.08 9.41
N ASN A 6 5.71 2.55 9.96
CA ASN A 6 6.69 3.33 9.21
C ASN A 6 7.99 2.55 8.93
N GLU A 7 8.88 3.13 8.13
CA GLU A 7 10.18 2.54 7.77
C GLU A 7 11.04 2.18 8.99
N LEU A 8 10.94 2.95 10.08
CA LEU A 8 11.69 2.71 11.32
C LEU A 8 11.14 1.55 12.16
N GLY A 9 10.11 0.84 11.67
CA GLY A 9 9.46 -0.26 12.39
C GLY A 9 8.54 0.19 13.51
N HIS A 10 8.21 1.48 13.61
CA HIS A 10 7.20 1.97 14.56
C HIS A 10 5.82 1.54 14.08
N VAL A 11 5.12 0.76 14.92
CA VAL A 11 3.78 0.23 14.67
C VAL A 11 2.77 0.87 15.63
N VAL A 12 1.68 1.42 15.08
CA VAL A 12 0.52 1.90 15.83
C VAL A 12 -0.69 1.00 15.54
N LYS A 13 -1.08 0.16 16.50
CA LYS A 13 -2.32 -0.63 16.43
C LYS A 13 -3.53 0.25 16.74
N ARG A 14 -4.68 -0.06 16.13
CA ARG A 14 -5.91 0.78 16.19
C ARG A 14 -5.61 2.22 15.79
N ALA A 15 -4.85 2.39 14.70
CA ALA A 15 -4.39 3.69 14.23
C ALA A 15 -5.55 4.68 14.03
N THR A 16 -5.43 5.85 14.66
CA THR A 16 -6.42 6.94 14.60
C THR A 16 -6.03 7.95 13.52
N LYS A 17 -6.98 8.83 13.12
CA LYS A 17 -6.68 9.89 12.13
C LYS A 17 -5.51 10.79 12.57
N PRO A 18 -5.42 11.24 13.85
CA PRO A 18 -4.26 12.01 14.30
C PRO A 18 -2.96 11.22 14.20
N ALA A 19 -2.95 9.93 14.61
CA ALA A 19 -1.74 9.11 14.54
C ALA A 19 -1.24 8.95 13.10
N ILE A 20 -2.14 8.67 12.15
CA ILE A 20 -1.80 8.57 10.72
C ILE A 20 -1.26 9.92 10.21
N GLY A 21 -1.90 11.03 10.56
CA GLY A 21 -1.44 12.38 10.19
C GLY A 21 -0.05 12.71 10.74
N THR A 22 0.21 12.38 12.01
CA THR A 22 1.52 12.56 12.64
C THR A 22 2.60 11.71 11.97
N MET A 23 2.31 10.45 11.63
CA MET A 23 3.27 9.59 10.93
C MET A 23 3.59 10.12 9.53
N LEU A 24 2.58 10.60 8.80
CA LEU A 24 2.76 11.22 7.48
C LEU A 24 3.60 12.50 7.56
N ALA A 25 3.33 13.37 8.55
CA ALA A 25 4.06 14.61 8.75
C ALA A 25 5.54 14.37 9.10
N ASN A 26 5.85 13.21 9.67
CA ASN A 26 7.21 12.82 10.06
C ASN A 26 8.01 12.13 8.95
N LEU A 27 7.45 12.00 7.74
CA LEU A 27 8.18 11.43 6.60
C LEU A 27 9.38 12.30 6.24
N ARG A 28 10.54 11.66 6.06
CA ARG A 28 11.81 12.30 5.71
C ARG A 28 12.78 11.25 5.19
N ARG A 29 13.96 11.65 4.72
CA ARG A 29 15.03 10.70 4.40
C ARG A 29 15.37 9.83 5.63
N GLY A 30 15.37 8.51 5.47
CA GLY A 30 15.54 7.53 6.56
C GLY A 30 14.28 7.26 7.39
N ASN A 31 13.14 7.86 7.05
CA ASN A 31 11.80 7.49 7.49
C ASN A 31 10.82 7.88 6.37
N ALA A 32 11.04 7.39 5.17
CA ALA A 32 10.39 7.83 3.94
C ALA A 32 9.08 7.11 3.68
N HIS A 33 8.77 6.06 4.44
CA HIS A 33 7.65 5.17 4.17
C HIS A 33 6.63 5.12 5.31
N LEU A 34 5.35 5.06 4.95
CA LEU A 34 4.21 4.81 5.85
C LEU A 34 3.24 3.86 5.15
N ILE A 35 2.86 2.76 5.81
CA ILE A 35 1.78 1.86 5.40
C ILE A 35 0.64 1.99 6.41
N VAL A 36 -0.59 2.05 5.93
CA VAL A 36 -1.80 1.86 6.73
C VAL A 36 -2.54 0.62 6.21
N GLU A 37 -2.69 -0.38 7.07
CA GLU A 37 -3.28 -1.68 6.74
C GLU A 37 -4.62 -1.85 7.46
N ARG A 38 -5.56 -2.54 6.79
CA ARG A 38 -6.82 -2.96 7.36
C ARG A 38 -6.73 -4.46 7.60
N VAL A 39 -6.65 -4.82 8.88
CA VAL A 39 -6.59 -6.22 9.31
C VAL A 39 -7.96 -6.61 9.83
N ASP A 40 -8.56 -7.61 9.21
CA ASP A 40 -9.83 -8.20 9.60
C ASP A 40 -9.68 -9.72 9.48
N GLU A 41 -9.96 -10.45 10.56
CA GLU A 41 -9.77 -11.91 10.61
C GLU A 41 -10.72 -12.63 9.65
N GLU A 42 -11.83 -12.00 9.28
CA GLU A 42 -12.82 -12.55 8.35
C GLU A 42 -12.49 -12.25 6.88
N LEU A 43 -11.57 -11.33 6.60
CA LEU A 43 -11.22 -10.93 5.23
C LEU A 43 -9.89 -11.56 4.79
N SER A 44 -9.96 -12.48 3.83
CA SER A 44 -8.78 -13.06 3.19
C SER A 44 -8.20 -12.12 2.11
N GLY A 45 -6.97 -11.64 2.30
CA GLY A 45 -6.31 -10.78 1.31
C GLY A 45 -5.43 -9.72 1.97
N SER A 46 -5.05 -8.71 1.19
CA SER A 46 -4.23 -7.58 1.64
C SER A 46 -4.87 -6.27 1.26
N TRP A 47 -5.35 -5.54 2.27
CA TRP A 47 -5.92 -4.20 2.12
C TRP A 47 -5.02 -3.19 2.80
N TYR A 48 -4.34 -2.39 1.99
CA TYR A 48 -3.48 -1.32 2.50
C TYR A 48 -3.51 -0.11 1.58
N ILE A 49 -3.09 1.00 2.15
CA ILE A 49 -2.62 2.18 1.43
C ILE A 49 -1.24 2.55 1.98
N GLN A 50 -0.30 2.83 1.10
CA GLN A 50 1.06 3.20 1.47
C GLN A 50 1.48 4.53 0.84
N VAL A 51 2.44 5.18 1.48
CA VAL A 51 3.07 6.41 1.03
C VAL A 51 4.57 6.24 1.10
N LEU A 52 5.24 6.54 -0.01
CA LEU A 52 6.69 6.66 -0.08
C LEU A 52 7.08 8.09 -0.48
N LEU A 53 7.86 8.77 0.36
CA LEU A 53 8.51 10.03 0.04
C LEU A 53 9.76 9.75 -0.81
N ARG A 54 9.70 10.11 -2.09
CA ARG A 54 10.79 9.95 -3.06
C ARG A 54 11.88 11.01 -2.84
N GLU A 55 13.07 10.75 -3.38
CA GLU A 55 14.22 11.65 -3.27
C GLU A 55 14.00 13.02 -3.89
N ASN A 56 13.12 13.12 -4.89
CA ASN A 56 12.70 14.36 -5.53
C ASN A 56 11.59 15.11 -4.77
N ASN A 57 11.32 14.72 -3.52
CA ASN A 57 10.25 15.24 -2.65
C ASN A 57 8.82 15.02 -3.17
N ALA A 58 8.62 14.14 -4.14
CA ALA A 58 7.29 13.67 -4.51
C ALA A 58 6.83 12.53 -3.59
N TYR A 59 5.54 12.45 -3.35
CA TYR A 59 4.87 11.34 -2.68
C TYR A 59 4.35 10.35 -3.71
N GLN A 60 4.83 9.13 -3.63
CA GLN A 60 4.21 7.99 -4.29
C GLN A 60 3.16 7.39 -3.36
N LEU A 61 1.93 7.28 -3.85
CA LEU A 61 0.85 6.59 -3.15
C LEU A 61 0.54 5.30 -3.88
N GLU A 62 0.36 4.24 -3.12
CA GLU A 62 -0.14 2.97 -3.62
C GLU A 62 -1.25 2.45 -2.72
N TYR A 63 -2.20 1.72 -3.28
CA TYR A 63 -3.15 0.95 -2.49
C TYR A 63 -3.42 -0.41 -3.13
N ARG A 64 -3.69 -1.40 -2.29
CA ARG A 64 -4.13 -2.72 -2.70
C ARG A 64 -5.54 -2.99 -2.19
N ASP A 65 -6.39 -3.46 -3.09
CA ASP A 65 -7.78 -3.83 -2.81
C ASP A 65 -7.93 -5.36 -2.76
N GLY A 66 -7.40 -5.95 -1.69
CA GLY A 66 -7.54 -7.37 -1.35
C GLY A 66 -6.58 -8.30 -2.10
N VAL A 67 -6.41 -8.12 -3.41
CA VAL A 67 -5.64 -9.03 -4.28
C VAL A 67 -4.52 -8.31 -5.04
N ALA A 68 -3.56 -9.07 -5.57
CA ALA A 68 -2.38 -8.51 -6.23
C ALA A 68 -2.71 -7.78 -7.55
N GLU A 69 -3.70 -8.28 -8.28
CA GLU A 69 -4.23 -7.73 -9.53
C GLU A 69 -4.86 -6.34 -9.33
N LYS A 70 -5.33 -6.07 -8.10
CA LYS A 70 -5.95 -4.82 -7.71
C LYS A 70 -4.97 -3.96 -6.91
N HIS A 71 -3.84 -3.67 -7.52
CA HIS A 71 -2.79 -2.83 -6.97
C HIS A 71 -2.65 -1.58 -7.83
N PHE A 72 -2.73 -0.40 -7.22
CA PHE A 72 -2.80 0.87 -7.93
C PHE A 72 -1.79 1.86 -7.38
N GLN A 73 -1.26 2.72 -8.25
CA GLN A 73 -0.25 3.73 -7.91
C GLN A 73 -0.58 5.11 -8.49
N THR A 74 -0.23 6.15 -7.77
CA THR A 74 -0.21 7.54 -8.25
C THR A 74 0.98 8.31 -7.65
N MET A 75 1.22 9.51 -8.15
CA MET A 75 2.31 10.40 -7.70
C MET A 75 1.78 11.81 -7.50
N THR A 76 2.23 12.50 -6.44
CA THR A 76 1.88 13.90 -6.20
C THR A 76 2.96 14.62 -5.42
N VAL A 77 2.97 15.95 -5.48
CA VAL A 77 3.81 16.80 -4.61
C VAL A 77 3.02 17.36 -3.42
N SER A 78 1.71 17.10 -3.34
CA SER A 78 0.84 17.66 -2.29
C SER A 78 0.65 16.68 -1.14
N GLN A 79 1.29 16.96 0.00
CA GLN A 79 1.09 16.19 1.23
C GLN A 79 -0.37 16.26 1.74
N GLU A 80 -1.06 17.37 1.48
CA GLU A 80 -2.48 17.53 1.84
C GLU A 80 -3.38 16.54 1.09
N LYS A 81 -3.18 16.39 -0.23
CA LYS A 81 -3.90 15.39 -1.03
C LYS A 81 -3.61 13.97 -0.55
N VAL A 82 -2.36 13.69 -0.17
CA VAL A 82 -1.97 12.40 0.43
C VAL A 82 -2.72 12.15 1.73
N LEU A 83 -2.74 13.13 2.63
CA LEU A 83 -3.45 13.02 3.91
C LEU A 83 -4.94 12.77 3.68
N ALA A 84 -5.57 13.50 2.76
CA ALA A 84 -6.99 13.33 2.43
C ALA A 84 -7.31 11.90 1.96
N ALA A 85 -6.49 11.33 1.07
CA ALA A 85 -6.68 9.95 0.61
C ALA A 85 -6.42 8.92 1.71
N LEU A 86 -5.33 9.05 2.49
CA LEU A 86 -5.05 8.16 3.62
C LEU A 86 -6.22 8.11 4.61
N LEU A 87 -6.71 9.29 5.01
CA LEU A 87 -7.81 9.38 5.98
C LEU A 87 -9.15 8.94 5.38
N GLY A 88 -9.37 9.18 4.08
CA GLY A 88 -10.53 8.71 3.34
C GLY A 88 -10.59 7.19 3.28
N TRP A 89 -9.49 6.56 2.87
CA TRP A 89 -9.34 5.10 2.83
C TRP A 89 -9.48 4.48 4.22
N ALA A 90 -8.82 5.04 5.24
CA ALA A 90 -8.89 4.56 6.62
C ALA A 90 -10.34 4.57 7.14
N ALA A 91 -11.09 5.61 6.83
CA ALA A 91 -12.49 5.77 7.20
C ALA A 91 -13.48 5.03 6.28
N ALA A 92 -13.01 4.26 5.28
CA ALA A 92 -13.85 3.60 4.28
C ALA A 92 -14.84 4.56 3.60
N LYS A 93 -14.42 5.82 3.38
CA LYS A 93 -15.25 6.79 2.67
C LYS A 93 -15.43 6.36 1.22
N PRO A 94 -16.62 6.50 0.61
CA PRO A 94 -16.72 6.42 -0.83
C PRO A 94 -15.84 7.49 -1.48
N ASN A 95 -15.35 7.24 -2.70
CA ASN A 95 -14.71 8.24 -3.55
C ASN A 95 -13.42 8.88 -2.97
N TRP A 96 -12.76 8.22 -2.01
CA TRP A 96 -11.49 8.69 -1.46
C TRP A 96 -10.36 8.76 -2.53
N GLN A 97 -10.57 8.09 -3.67
CA GLN A 97 -9.63 7.98 -4.78
C GLN A 97 -9.69 9.18 -5.74
N ASP A 98 -10.80 9.93 -5.79
CA ASP A 98 -11.12 10.91 -6.84
C ASP A 98 -10.12 12.06 -6.97
N GLY A 99 -9.28 12.28 -5.95
CA GLY A 99 -8.22 13.30 -5.98
C GLY A 99 -7.03 12.98 -6.89
N PHE A 100 -7.00 11.78 -7.49
CA PHE A 100 -5.87 11.25 -8.24
C PHE A 100 -6.28 10.49 -9.50
N MET A 101 -5.37 10.49 -10.46
CA MET A 101 -5.36 9.52 -11.56
C MET A 101 -4.53 8.32 -11.10
N TRP A 102 -5.18 7.17 -10.93
CA TRP A 102 -4.54 5.93 -10.48
C TRP A 102 -4.18 5.05 -11.66
N ASN A 103 -2.95 4.54 -11.65
CA ASN A 103 -2.49 3.53 -12.61
C ASN A 103 -2.58 2.16 -11.96
N ASN A 104 -3.23 1.20 -12.60
CA ASN A 104 -3.17 -0.19 -12.15
C ASN A 104 -1.78 -0.76 -12.46
N ILE A 105 -1.10 -1.27 -11.42
CA ILE A 105 0.22 -1.90 -11.46
C ILE A 105 0.17 -3.39 -11.10
N GLY A 106 -1.04 -3.95 -10.95
CA GLY A 106 -1.26 -5.31 -10.44
C GLY A 106 -0.61 -6.41 -11.25
N GLU A 107 -0.55 -6.29 -12.57
CA GLU A 107 0.11 -7.28 -13.46
C GLU A 107 1.58 -7.55 -13.10
N GLN A 108 2.26 -6.58 -12.47
CA GLN A 108 3.65 -6.72 -12.02
C GLN A 108 3.77 -7.67 -10.82
N PHE A 109 2.66 -7.91 -10.10
CA PHE A 109 2.61 -8.67 -8.85
C PHE A 109 1.88 -10.01 -9.00
N THR A 110 1.35 -10.33 -10.19
CA THR A 110 0.68 -11.61 -10.48
C THR A 110 1.63 -12.68 -11.02
N SER A 111 2.82 -12.29 -11.50
CA SER A 111 3.75 -13.18 -12.21
C SER A 111 4.63 -14.07 -11.32
N SER A 112 4.41 -14.13 -10.01
CA SER A 112 5.16 -15.02 -9.12
C SER A 112 4.70 -16.49 -9.12
N SER A 113 3.75 -16.87 -9.99
CA SER A 113 3.44 -18.28 -10.27
C SER A 113 3.80 -18.67 -11.70
N ARG A 114 5.00 -18.32 -12.19
CA ARG A 114 5.50 -19.04 -13.38
C ARG A 114 6.01 -20.41 -12.92
N ALA A 115 5.16 -21.40 -13.19
CA ALA A 115 5.40 -22.82 -13.00
C ALA A 115 6.86 -23.20 -13.25
N ILE A 116 7.47 -23.85 -12.25
CA ILE A 116 8.61 -24.73 -12.48
C ILE A 116 8.08 -25.83 -13.41
N PRO A 117 8.58 -26.00 -14.64
CA PRO A 117 8.21 -27.17 -15.43
C PRO A 117 8.66 -28.41 -14.65
N GLU A 118 7.72 -29.33 -14.43
CA GLU A 118 7.97 -30.64 -13.84
C GLU A 118 9.16 -31.30 -14.58
N PRO A 119 10.17 -31.85 -13.88
CA PRO A 119 11.21 -32.60 -14.55
C PRO A 119 10.56 -33.82 -15.21
N THR A 120 10.55 -33.87 -16.55
CA THR A 120 10.22 -35.11 -17.26
C THR A 120 11.22 -36.18 -16.86
N GLU A 121 10.77 -37.14 -16.06
CA GLU A 121 11.53 -38.36 -15.76
C GLU A 121 11.92 -39.04 -17.08
N PRO A 122 13.20 -39.43 -17.28
CA PRO A 122 13.54 -40.29 -18.40
C PRO A 122 13.03 -41.72 -18.10
N LEU A 123 12.21 -42.23 -19.00
CA LEU A 123 11.87 -43.66 -19.09
C LEU A 123 13.17 -44.47 -19.08
N SER A 124 13.37 -45.25 -18.02
CA SER A 124 14.42 -46.27 -18.00
C SER A 124 14.10 -47.34 -19.04
N SER A 125 15.05 -47.62 -19.93
CA SER A 125 15.10 -48.84 -20.75
C SER A 125 16.54 -49.32 -20.83
#